data_AF-A0A2V2ZZ74-F1
#
_entry.id   AF-A0A2V2ZZ74-F1
#
_cell.length_a   1.000
_cell.length_b   1.000
_cell.length_c   1.000
_cell.angle_alpha   90.00
_cell.angle_beta   90.00
_cell.angle_gamma   90.00
#
_symmetry.space_group_name_H-M   'P 1'
#
loop_
_entity.id
_entity.type
_entity.pdbx_description
1 polymer ?
#
loop_
_entity_poly.entity_id
_entity_poly.type
_entity_poly.pdbx_seq_one_letter_code
_entity_poly.pdbx_strand_id
1 'polypeptide(L)'
;MFKISTKLIFAMIALSPAIAFAQAGNVGVNTVNPGSTMDINGSLAANYKAVTTATYNLVLSDFHVSYNGSSDAVFGLPPSVSGVGNFKGRIYRIKNNTNFKITVNAVAPETINGNASISVPANQSVELVSTGLTGTNSTWELLSTGTSSTGDYIIVKPNAAQSVSTGSDVTFGSVIASNNITYSAGVFNLKAGKTYVLRCQLHATDFSLAGGFFVYEWVDASNNSVLPSSTTGVVDAINNYPATSIGGQPEAYAIYRPTVDTSVKVRLGGAGTAQLNPTIGFMTVTELAGGNGNGGTTIINNNITASNGLSLSGTDVKLGGTLSQATDIATAGNNLSINGTGKVLVGTNTVPAGAASAKVVIDNGTANGALQIKDGTQQLGYVLTSDANGLATWSSTVTTAFADNWTSYTGTLVNPFTGNSGGDNLPTGISVNIPAKGWYFFRSGITITSTCNDYWFYIPGIGEVWKTYCGTASPDPINFVPRDQTRVLYFAAPGVYPIVAHKTNLVVPSGFNVGNPTFYLDFVKFQN
;
A
#
# COMPACT_ATOMS: atom_id res chain seq x y z
N MET A 1 -44.09 68.36 -60.50
CA MET A 1 -42.63 68.55 -60.31
C MET A 1 -42.35 68.60 -58.81
N PHE A 2 -42.16 67.45 -58.15
CA PHE A 2 -41.69 67.44 -56.75
C PHE A 2 -40.19 67.24 -56.77
N LYS A 3 -39.43 68.31 -56.55
CA LYS A 3 -37.98 68.23 -56.33
C LYS A 3 -37.77 67.58 -54.95
N ILE A 4 -37.58 66.27 -54.91
CA ILE A 4 -37.05 65.60 -53.73
C ILE A 4 -35.66 66.19 -53.52
N SER A 5 -35.51 67.03 -52.49
CA SER A 5 -34.23 67.65 -52.21
C SER A 5 -33.23 66.57 -51.85
N THR A 6 -32.02 66.64 -52.39
CA THR A 6 -30.90 65.73 -52.07
C THR A 6 -30.63 65.65 -50.56
N LYS A 7 -31.01 66.71 -49.83
CA LYS A 7 -30.95 66.77 -48.36
C LYS A 7 -31.93 65.82 -47.67
N LEU A 8 -33.09 65.53 -48.28
CA LEU A 8 -34.09 64.60 -47.73
C LEU A 8 -33.63 63.13 -47.87
N ILE A 9 -32.94 62.79 -48.97
CA ILE A 9 -32.35 61.47 -49.18
C ILE A 9 -31.16 61.27 -48.24
N PHE A 10 -30.32 62.30 -48.06
CA PHE A 10 -29.23 62.27 -47.08
C PHE A 10 -29.74 62.13 -45.64
N ALA A 11 -30.87 62.77 -45.31
CA ALA A 11 -31.50 62.63 -43.99
C ALA A 11 -32.08 61.23 -43.77
N MET A 12 -32.66 60.58 -44.78
CA MET A 12 -33.17 59.20 -44.67
C MET A 12 -32.05 58.15 -44.55
N ILE A 13 -30.90 58.38 -45.18
CA ILE A 13 -29.71 57.52 -45.04
C ILE A 13 -29.02 57.76 -43.67
N ALA A 14 -29.00 59.00 -43.18
CA ALA A 14 -28.44 59.36 -41.87
C ALA A 14 -29.34 58.96 -40.68
N LEU A 15 -30.66 58.81 -40.88
CA LEU A 15 -31.59 58.31 -39.86
C LEU A 15 -31.81 56.79 -39.92
N SER A 16 -31.10 56.06 -40.78
CA SER A 16 -31.09 54.60 -40.71
C SER A 16 -30.16 54.18 -39.57
N PRO A 17 -30.67 53.70 -38.43
CA PRO A 17 -29.83 53.24 -37.36
C PRO A 17 -29.32 51.86 -37.77
N ALA A 18 -28.18 51.81 -38.45
CA ALA A 18 -27.33 50.63 -38.38
C ALA A 18 -26.71 50.62 -36.98
N ILE A 19 -27.54 50.38 -35.95
CA ILE A 19 -27.06 50.27 -34.57
C ILE A 19 -26.45 48.88 -34.45
N ALA A 20 -25.14 48.79 -34.68
CA ALA A 20 -24.36 47.68 -34.21
C ALA A 20 -24.20 47.85 -32.69
N PHE A 21 -25.04 47.18 -31.90
CA PHE A 21 -24.82 47.06 -30.47
C PHE A 21 -23.68 46.07 -30.22
N ALA A 22 -22.46 46.58 -30.05
CA ALA A 22 -21.47 45.85 -29.26
C ALA A 22 -21.78 46.18 -27.79
N GLN A 23 -22.63 45.39 -27.14
CA GLN A 23 -22.89 45.62 -25.73
C GLN A 23 -21.64 45.27 -24.92
N ALA A 24 -21.05 46.26 -24.24
CA ALA A 24 -20.10 46.03 -23.18
C ALA A 24 -20.89 45.64 -21.92
N GLY A 25 -20.95 44.34 -21.60
CA GLY A 25 -21.63 43.83 -20.41
C GLY A 25 -22.31 42.48 -20.61
N ASN A 26 -22.91 41.95 -19.55
CA ASN A 26 -23.62 40.68 -19.55
C ASN A 26 -24.97 40.77 -20.29
N VAL A 27 -25.29 39.81 -21.16
CA VAL A 27 -26.61 39.64 -21.78
C VAL A 27 -27.47 38.77 -20.84
N GLY A 28 -28.57 39.30 -20.32
CA GLY A 28 -29.58 38.51 -19.61
C GLY A 28 -30.82 38.30 -20.47
N VAL A 29 -31.23 37.06 -20.70
CA VAL A 29 -32.53 36.72 -21.29
C VAL A 29 -33.41 36.14 -20.20
N ASN A 30 -34.50 36.85 -19.86
CA ASN A 30 -35.40 36.51 -18.76
C ASN A 30 -34.70 36.46 -17.38
N THR A 31 -33.64 37.25 -17.19
CA THR A 31 -32.95 37.43 -15.91
C THR A 31 -32.44 38.87 -15.81
N VAL A 32 -32.78 39.55 -14.70
CA VAL A 32 -32.40 40.96 -14.48
C VAL A 32 -30.98 41.13 -13.95
N ASN A 33 -30.40 40.06 -13.39
CA ASN A 33 -29.06 40.03 -12.82
C ASN A 33 -28.30 38.82 -13.41
N PRO A 34 -27.86 38.88 -14.68
CA PRO A 34 -27.19 37.77 -15.34
C PRO A 34 -25.87 37.41 -14.63
N GLY A 35 -25.75 36.14 -14.22
CA GLY A 35 -24.58 35.62 -13.50
C GLY A 35 -23.37 35.30 -14.39
N SER A 36 -23.53 35.37 -15.72
CA SER A 36 -22.49 35.14 -16.72
C SER A 36 -22.60 36.18 -17.85
N THR A 37 -21.59 36.27 -18.72
CA THR A 37 -21.61 37.17 -19.90
C THR A 37 -22.82 36.95 -20.81
N MET A 38 -23.37 35.72 -20.84
CA MET A 38 -24.69 35.42 -21.39
C MET A 38 -25.42 34.47 -20.44
N ASP A 39 -26.60 34.87 -19.98
CA ASP A 39 -27.43 34.10 -19.05
C ASP A 39 -28.85 33.99 -19.63
N ILE A 40 -29.29 32.76 -19.91
CA ILE A 40 -30.60 32.48 -20.50
C ILE A 40 -31.41 31.67 -19.49
N ASN A 41 -32.39 32.32 -18.86
CA ASN A 41 -33.35 31.65 -17.99
C ASN A 41 -34.57 31.19 -18.81
N GLY A 42 -34.34 30.21 -19.68
CA GLY A 42 -35.32 29.69 -20.64
C GLY A 42 -34.70 28.69 -21.63
N SER A 43 -35.45 28.31 -22.66
CA SER A 43 -34.98 27.37 -23.69
C SER A 43 -34.07 28.04 -24.73
N LEU A 44 -33.06 27.30 -25.22
CA LEU A 44 -32.17 27.70 -26.31
C LEU A 44 -32.43 26.82 -27.55
N ALA A 45 -32.76 27.43 -28.69
CA ALA A 45 -32.86 26.76 -29.98
C ALA A 45 -31.62 27.05 -30.83
N ALA A 46 -30.65 26.15 -30.80
CA ALA A 46 -29.46 26.24 -31.64
C ALA A 46 -29.69 25.64 -33.04
N ASN A 47 -28.81 25.95 -34.00
CA ASN A 47 -28.94 25.46 -35.37
C ASN A 47 -28.90 23.91 -35.42
N TYR A 48 -29.91 23.32 -36.06
CA TYR A 48 -29.99 21.88 -36.33
C TYR A 48 -29.98 21.66 -37.84
N LYS A 49 -29.08 20.81 -38.34
CA LYS A 49 -28.92 20.52 -39.75
C LYS A 49 -28.89 19.01 -40.01
N ALA A 50 -29.79 18.54 -40.87
CA ALA A 50 -29.75 17.17 -41.38
C ALA A 50 -28.92 17.12 -42.68
N VAL A 51 -28.01 16.15 -42.80
CA VAL A 51 -27.12 15.96 -43.94
C VAL A 51 -27.25 14.53 -44.45
N THR A 52 -27.38 14.37 -45.77
CA THR A 52 -27.44 13.06 -46.45
C THR A 52 -26.25 12.81 -47.38
N THR A 53 -25.47 13.85 -47.68
CA THR A 53 -24.27 13.76 -48.53
C THR A 53 -23.12 13.09 -47.78
N ALA A 54 -22.46 12.12 -48.42
CA ALA A 54 -21.35 11.38 -47.83
C ALA A 54 -20.08 12.22 -47.56
N THR A 55 -19.94 13.41 -48.14
CA THR A 55 -18.86 14.34 -47.83
C THR A 55 -19.44 15.69 -47.43
N TYR A 56 -19.09 16.17 -46.24
CA TYR A 56 -19.63 17.42 -45.70
C TYR A 56 -18.59 18.19 -44.89
N ASN A 57 -18.38 19.45 -45.23
CA ASN A 57 -17.50 20.33 -44.43
C ASN A 57 -18.36 21.15 -43.47
N LEU A 58 -18.04 21.07 -42.18
CA LEU A 58 -18.69 21.85 -41.13
C LEU A 58 -18.40 23.34 -41.34
N VAL A 59 -19.44 24.16 -41.20
CA VAL A 59 -19.35 25.61 -41.40
C VAL A 59 -19.65 26.38 -40.13
N LEU A 60 -19.34 27.68 -40.14
CA LEU A 60 -19.51 28.58 -38.99
C LEU A 60 -20.96 28.73 -38.47
N SER A 61 -21.96 28.43 -39.30
CA SER A 61 -23.37 28.45 -38.91
C SER A 61 -23.88 27.14 -38.30
N ASP A 62 -23.10 26.05 -38.41
CA ASP A 62 -23.51 24.75 -37.89
C ASP A 62 -23.36 24.73 -36.35
N PHE A 63 -24.23 23.97 -35.69
CA PHE A 63 -24.10 23.65 -34.27
C PHE A 63 -24.38 22.17 -34.02
N HIS A 64 -25.56 21.68 -34.44
CA HIS A 64 -25.89 20.26 -34.44
C HIS A 64 -26.06 19.77 -35.88
N VAL A 65 -25.27 18.77 -36.28
CA VAL A 65 -25.32 18.13 -37.60
C VAL A 65 -25.65 16.65 -37.45
N SER A 66 -26.77 16.24 -38.05
CA SER A 66 -27.26 14.86 -38.05
C SER A 66 -27.08 14.23 -39.43
N TYR A 67 -26.26 13.19 -39.52
CA TYR A 67 -26.07 12.42 -40.75
C TYR A 67 -27.12 11.32 -40.89
N ASN A 68 -27.79 11.29 -42.04
CA ASN A 68 -28.87 10.35 -42.38
C ASN A 68 -28.67 9.77 -43.80
N GLY A 69 -27.40 9.65 -44.25
CA GLY A 69 -27.07 9.11 -45.57
C GLY A 69 -27.06 7.57 -45.64
N SER A 70 -26.65 7.02 -46.77
CA SER A 70 -26.72 5.59 -47.09
C SER A 70 -25.35 4.93 -47.34
N SER A 71 -24.26 5.59 -46.93
CA SER A 71 -22.89 5.08 -47.05
C SER A 71 -22.01 5.63 -45.92
N ASP A 72 -20.78 5.14 -45.84
CA ASP A 72 -19.75 5.80 -45.02
C ASP A 72 -19.59 7.27 -45.44
N ALA A 73 -19.34 8.13 -44.45
CA ALA A 73 -19.25 9.57 -44.63
C ALA A 73 -17.92 10.14 -44.14
N VAL A 74 -17.54 11.28 -44.70
CA VAL A 74 -16.35 12.05 -44.34
C VAL A 74 -16.76 13.47 -44.03
N PHE A 75 -16.59 13.88 -42.77
CA PHE A 75 -16.89 15.22 -42.30
C PHE A 75 -15.61 16.01 -42.06
N GLY A 76 -15.46 17.18 -42.67
CA GLY A 76 -14.31 18.05 -42.46
C GLY A 76 -14.60 19.11 -41.40
N LEU A 77 -13.73 19.24 -40.40
CA LEU A 77 -13.74 20.41 -39.51
C LEU A 77 -13.18 21.63 -40.27
N PRO A 78 -13.64 22.85 -39.99
CA PRO A 78 -12.97 24.05 -40.47
C PRO A 78 -11.62 24.24 -39.75
N PRO A 79 -10.71 25.07 -40.28
CA PRO A 79 -9.51 25.47 -39.55
C PRO A 79 -9.89 26.09 -38.20
N SER A 80 -9.22 25.67 -37.13
CA SER A 80 -9.49 26.15 -35.75
C SER A 80 -9.21 27.65 -35.60
N VAL A 81 -8.39 28.21 -36.48
CA VAL A 81 -8.24 29.66 -36.65
C VAL A 81 -8.57 30.05 -38.10
N SER A 82 -9.66 30.79 -38.30
CA SER A 82 -10.00 31.39 -39.60
C SER A 82 -10.66 32.76 -39.41
N GLY A 83 -10.09 33.79 -40.07
CA GLY A 83 -10.59 35.17 -40.04
C GLY A 83 -10.52 35.89 -38.69
N VAL A 84 -11.15 37.07 -38.62
CA VAL A 84 -11.26 37.87 -37.39
C VAL A 84 -12.27 37.19 -36.46
N GLY A 85 -11.79 36.58 -35.38
CA GLY A 85 -12.66 35.97 -34.36
C GLY A 85 -12.09 34.72 -33.71
N ASN A 86 -11.28 33.93 -34.43
CA ASN A 86 -10.72 32.63 -34.00
C ASN A 86 -11.85 31.63 -33.63
N PHE A 87 -11.86 30.39 -34.13
CA PHE A 87 -12.95 29.45 -33.78
C PHE A 87 -12.86 28.96 -32.32
N LYS A 88 -11.95 29.51 -31.50
CA LYS A 88 -11.83 29.26 -30.06
C LYS A 88 -13.19 29.20 -29.36
N GLY A 89 -13.49 28.05 -28.74
CA GLY A 89 -14.73 27.79 -28.02
C GLY A 89 -15.92 27.38 -28.91
N ARG A 90 -15.76 27.29 -30.25
CA ARG A 90 -16.81 26.79 -31.15
C ARG A 90 -17.07 25.32 -30.86
N ILE A 91 -18.33 24.98 -30.64
CA ILE A 91 -18.79 23.60 -30.42
C ILE A 91 -19.51 23.10 -31.67
N TYR A 92 -19.18 21.87 -32.08
CA TYR A 92 -19.94 21.09 -33.07
C TYR A 92 -20.42 19.78 -32.44
N ARG A 93 -21.72 19.51 -32.60
CA ARG A 93 -22.36 18.23 -32.28
C ARG A 93 -22.63 17.48 -33.56
N ILE A 94 -22.05 16.29 -33.70
CA ILE A 94 -22.23 15.44 -34.88
C ILE A 94 -22.94 14.16 -34.42
N LYS A 95 -24.12 13.89 -34.97
CA LYS A 95 -24.88 12.66 -34.72
C LYS A 95 -24.87 11.81 -35.98
N ASN A 96 -24.46 10.55 -35.83
CA ASN A 96 -24.63 9.53 -36.83
C ASN A 96 -25.94 8.77 -36.55
N ASN A 97 -26.95 8.91 -37.41
CA ASN A 97 -28.21 8.16 -37.31
C ASN A 97 -28.25 6.97 -38.29
N THR A 98 -27.11 6.58 -38.83
CA THR A 98 -27.00 5.54 -39.86
C THR A 98 -26.30 4.29 -39.31
N ASN A 99 -26.34 3.22 -40.10
CA ASN A 99 -25.56 2.00 -39.86
C ASN A 99 -24.13 2.07 -40.41
N PHE A 100 -23.73 3.22 -40.97
CA PHE A 100 -22.42 3.45 -41.58
C PHE A 100 -21.51 4.24 -40.64
N LYS A 101 -20.22 4.37 -41.00
CA LYS A 101 -19.25 5.14 -40.22
C LYS A 101 -19.12 6.57 -40.74
N ILE A 102 -19.01 7.54 -39.84
CA ILE A 102 -18.53 8.89 -40.20
C ILE A 102 -17.07 9.02 -39.77
N THR A 103 -16.21 9.45 -40.68
CA THR A 103 -14.83 9.86 -40.37
C THR A 103 -14.78 11.38 -40.29
N VAL A 104 -14.44 11.93 -39.13
CA VAL A 104 -14.29 13.38 -38.95
C VAL A 104 -12.81 13.74 -39.07
N ASN A 105 -12.45 14.59 -40.02
CA ASN A 105 -11.09 15.01 -40.30
C ASN A 105 -10.84 16.44 -39.80
N ALA A 106 -9.68 16.66 -39.17
CA ALA A 106 -9.12 18.00 -39.00
C ALA A 106 -8.43 18.46 -40.29
N VAL A 107 -8.25 19.77 -40.44
CA VAL A 107 -7.51 20.36 -41.57
C VAL A 107 -6.02 20.24 -41.30
N ALA A 108 -5.21 19.63 -42.18
CA ALA A 108 -3.76 19.57 -41.96
C ALA A 108 -3.14 20.97 -41.78
N PRO A 109 -2.24 21.19 -40.80
CA PRO A 109 -1.61 20.22 -39.90
C PRO A 109 -2.33 20.01 -38.55
N GLU A 110 -3.57 20.45 -38.43
CA GLU A 110 -4.37 20.41 -37.21
C GLU A 110 -4.76 19.00 -36.76
N THR A 111 -5.12 18.87 -35.48
CA THR A 111 -5.50 17.59 -34.88
C THR A 111 -6.71 17.69 -33.93
N ILE A 112 -7.38 16.56 -33.75
CA ILE A 112 -8.45 16.29 -32.79
C ILE A 112 -7.85 15.42 -31.67
N ASN A 113 -7.60 15.99 -30.49
CA ASN A 113 -6.86 15.32 -29.41
C ASN A 113 -5.57 14.62 -29.90
N GLY A 114 -4.77 15.29 -30.74
CA GLY A 114 -3.52 14.75 -31.30
C GLY A 114 -3.68 13.83 -32.51
N ASN A 115 -4.91 13.52 -32.96
CA ASN A 115 -5.16 12.68 -34.13
C ASN A 115 -5.62 13.51 -35.34
N ALA A 116 -5.21 13.15 -36.56
CA ALA A 116 -5.67 13.83 -37.78
C ALA A 116 -7.17 13.61 -38.07
N SER A 117 -7.74 12.52 -37.55
CA SER A 117 -9.15 12.17 -37.72
C SER A 117 -9.68 11.33 -36.57
N ILE A 118 -11.00 11.33 -36.36
CA ILE A 118 -11.71 10.41 -35.46
C ILE A 118 -12.84 9.68 -36.19
N SER A 119 -13.28 8.56 -35.63
CA SER A 119 -14.40 7.77 -36.15
C SER A 119 -15.64 7.96 -35.27
N VAL A 120 -16.80 8.22 -35.87
CA VAL A 120 -18.11 8.19 -35.23
C VAL A 120 -18.87 6.97 -35.76
N PRO A 121 -18.92 5.86 -35.01
CA PRO A 121 -19.61 4.64 -35.42
C PRO A 121 -21.12 4.83 -35.61
N ALA A 122 -21.75 3.81 -36.19
CA ALA A 122 -23.18 3.74 -36.37
C ALA A 122 -23.96 4.11 -35.10
N ASN A 123 -25.01 4.91 -35.24
CA ASN A 123 -25.90 5.33 -34.15
C ASN A 123 -25.23 6.11 -32.99
N GLN A 124 -23.98 6.54 -33.12
CA GLN A 124 -23.26 7.29 -32.09
C GLN A 124 -23.24 8.80 -32.37
N SER A 125 -22.83 9.57 -31.37
CA SER A 125 -22.61 11.02 -31.50
C SER A 125 -21.29 11.44 -30.91
N VAL A 126 -20.79 12.58 -31.39
CA VAL A 126 -19.61 13.24 -30.86
C VAL A 126 -19.87 14.73 -30.65
N GLU A 127 -19.26 15.29 -29.62
CA GLU A 127 -19.17 16.73 -29.41
C GLU A 127 -17.69 17.16 -29.42
N LEU A 128 -17.39 18.16 -30.24
CA LEU A 128 -16.05 18.69 -30.46
C LEU A 128 -16.02 20.19 -30.14
N VAL A 129 -14.94 20.67 -29.54
CA VAL A 129 -14.72 22.11 -29.32
C VAL A 129 -13.39 22.55 -29.91
N SER A 130 -13.36 23.71 -30.56
CA SER A 130 -12.10 24.30 -31.03
C SER A 130 -11.36 24.96 -29.87
N THR A 131 -10.05 24.68 -29.75
CA THR A 131 -9.17 25.31 -28.76
C THR A 131 -8.66 26.68 -29.20
N GLY A 132 -8.85 27.02 -30.48
CA GLY A 132 -8.34 28.22 -31.13
C GLY A 132 -6.82 28.24 -31.29
N LEU A 133 -6.17 27.09 -31.21
CA LEU A 133 -4.75 26.91 -31.50
C LEU A 133 -4.52 26.62 -32.98
N THR A 134 -3.30 26.85 -33.46
CA THR A 134 -2.85 26.51 -34.82
C THR A 134 -1.74 25.45 -34.79
N GLY A 135 -1.47 24.82 -35.93
CA GLY A 135 -0.33 23.89 -36.07
C GLY A 135 -0.67 22.47 -35.61
N THR A 136 0.35 21.72 -35.18
CA THR A 136 0.25 20.30 -34.80
C THR A 136 -0.29 20.03 -33.40
N ASN A 137 -0.66 21.08 -32.66
CA ASN A 137 -1.31 20.94 -31.35
C ASN A 137 -2.75 20.41 -31.53
N SER A 138 -3.38 19.95 -30.45
CA SER A 138 -4.82 19.68 -30.43
C SER A 138 -5.58 20.98 -30.65
N THR A 139 -5.92 21.26 -31.91
CA THR A 139 -6.68 22.46 -32.28
C THR A 139 -8.19 22.23 -32.10
N TRP A 140 -8.58 20.96 -32.00
CA TRP A 140 -9.91 20.49 -31.62
C TRP A 140 -9.81 19.51 -30.46
N GLU A 141 -10.70 19.65 -29.49
CA GLU A 141 -10.85 18.77 -28.34
C GLU A 141 -12.14 17.96 -28.43
N LEU A 142 -12.06 16.69 -28.04
CA LEU A 142 -13.19 15.79 -27.90
C LEU A 142 -13.85 15.97 -26.53
N LEU A 143 -15.08 16.50 -26.49
CA LEU A 143 -15.81 16.77 -25.24
C LEU A 143 -16.65 15.58 -24.76
N SER A 144 -17.32 14.89 -25.68
CA SER A 144 -18.11 13.69 -25.33
C SER A 144 -18.31 12.76 -26.52
N THR A 145 -18.41 11.46 -26.24
CA THR A 145 -18.84 10.43 -27.19
C THR A 145 -20.07 9.72 -26.64
N GLY A 146 -21.20 9.83 -27.33
CA GLY A 146 -22.43 9.11 -26.99
C GLY A 146 -22.39 7.70 -27.56
N THR A 147 -22.01 6.71 -26.76
CA THR A 147 -22.09 5.28 -27.12
C THR A 147 -23.39 4.68 -26.58
N SER A 148 -24.30 4.27 -27.47
CA SER A 148 -25.36 3.32 -27.11
C SER A 148 -24.81 1.91 -27.29
N SER A 149 -23.95 1.42 -26.39
CA SER A 149 -23.61 0.00 -26.37
C SER A 149 -24.66 -0.74 -25.55
N THR A 150 -25.63 -1.36 -26.21
CA THR A 150 -26.20 -2.59 -25.65
C THR A 150 -25.16 -3.68 -25.93
N GLY A 151 -24.76 -4.47 -24.93
CA GLY A 151 -23.85 -5.60 -25.15
C GLY A 151 -24.38 -6.56 -26.21
N ASP A 152 -23.54 -7.50 -26.65
CA ASP A 152 -23.99 -8.57 -27.55
C ASP A 152 -25.07 -9.40 -26.85
N TYR A 153 -26.19 -9.67 -27.51
CA TYR A 153 -27.22 -10.54 -26.94
C TYR A 153 -28.00 -11.26 -28.03
N ILE A 154 -28.64 -12.36 -27.68
CA ILE A 154 -29.63 -13.03 -28.52
C ILE A 154 -30.58 -13.88 -27.68
N ILE A 155 -31.85 -13.90 -28.09
CA ILE A 155 -32.91 -14.71 -27.51
C ILE A 155 -33.55 -15.50 -28.65
N VAL A 156 -33.56 -16.83 -28.54
CA VAL A 156 -34.24 -17.73 -29.49
C VAL A 156 -35.23 -18.63 -28.77
N LYS A 157 -36.32 -18.98 -29.46
CA LYS A 157 -37.40 -19.84 -28.94
C LYS A 157 -37.83 -20.88 -29.99
N PRO A 158 -38.48 -21.97 -29.59
CA PRO A 158 -39.11 -22.89 -30.53
C PRO A 158 -40.15 -22.17 -31.41
N ASN A 159 -40.30 -22.66 -32.64
CA ASN A 159 -41.37 -22.28 -33.57
C ASN A 159 -42.08 -23.48 -34.21
N ALA A 160 -41.59 -24.68 -33.95
CA ALA A 160 -42.10 -25.96 -34.40
C ALA A 160 -41.62 -27.04 -33.44
N ALA A 161 -42.31 -28.18 -33.41
CA ALA A 161 -41.89 -29.33 -32.61
C ALA A 161 -40.60 -29.90 -33.20
N GLN A 162 -39.66 -30.31 -32.35
CA GLN A 162 -38.39 -30.86 -32.79
C GLN A 162 -38.24 -32.31 -32.29
N SER A 163 -38.23 -33.26 -33.23
CA SER A 163 -37.83 -34.64 -32.95
C SER A 163 -36.35 -34.68 -32.56
N VAL A 164 -36.03 -35.22 -31.38
CA VAL A 164 -34.66 -35.35 -30.89
C VAL A 164 -34.36 -36.77 -30.44
N SER A 165 -33.08 -37.14 -30.57
CA SER A 165 -32.48 -38.37 -30.07
C SER A 165 -31.11 -38.06 -29.46
N THR A 166 -30.44 -39.06 -28.89
CA THR A 166 -29.10 -38.91 -28.33
C THR A 166 -28.12 -38.35 -29.36
N GLY A 167 -27.42 -37.27 -29.01
CA GLY A 167 -26.48 -36.57 -29.89
C GLY A 167 -27.14 -35.58 -30.86
N SER A 168 -28.46 -35.37 -30.78
CA SER A 168 -29.13 -34.28 -31.49
C SER A 168 -28.74 -32.91 -30.90
N ASP A 169 -28.77 -31.88 -31.74
CA ASP A 169 -28.58 -30.49 -31.32
C ASP A 169 -29.94 -29.77 -31.28
N VAL A 170 -30.11 -28.79 -30.40
CA VAL A 170 -31.36 -28.00 -30.29
C VAL A 170 -31.37 -26.90 -31.36
N THR A 171 -32.37 -26.88 -32.25
CA THR A 171 -32.40 -26.01 -33.44
C THR A 171 -33.61 -25.07 -33.48
N PHE A 172 -34.00 -24.51 -32.33
CA PHE A 172 -35.12 -23.56 -32.18
C PHE A 172 -35.19 -22.50 -33.30
N GLY A 173 -36.27 -22.49 -34.09
CA GLY A 173 -36.28 -21.73 -35.35
C GLY A 173 -36.67 -20.25 -35.28
N SER A 174 -36.94 -19.66 -34.10
CA SER A 174 -37.37 -18.26 -33.99
C SER A 174 -36.42 -17.41 -33.14
N VAL A 175 -35.77 -16.42 -33.77
CA VAL A 175 -35.03 -15.34 -33.07
C VAL A 175 -36.01 -14.26 -32.63
N ILE A 176 -36.08 -13.97 -31.32
CA ILE A 176 -36.95 -12.92 -30.77
C ILE A 176 -36.27 -11.56 -30.83
N ALA A 177 -34.99 -11.53 -30.45
CA ALA A 177 -34.18 -10.32 -30.45
C ALA A 177 -32.69 -10.71 -30.50
N SER A 178 -31.87 -9.89 -31.16
CA SER A 178 -30.43 -10.11 -31.29
C SER A 178 -29.67 -8.81 -31.50
N ASN A 179 -28.45 -8.76 -30.99
CA ASN A 179 -27.45 -7.74 -31.22
C ASN A 179 -26.07 -8.41 -31.31
N ASN A 180 -25.38 -8.28 -32.44
CA ASN A 180 -24.02 -8.80 -32.71
C ASN A 180 -23.75 -10.30 -32.55
N ILE A 181 -24.70 -11.11 -32.06
CA ILE A 181 -24.62 -12.58 -32.05
C ILE A 181 -25.43 -13.12 -33.22
N THR A 182 -24.79 -13.87 -34.11
CA THR A 182 -25.46 -14.55 -35.22
C THR A 182 -25.95 -15.94 -34.79
N TYR A 183 -27.12 -16.34 -35.27
CA TYR A 183 -27.72 -17.66 -35.02
C TYR A 183 -28.08 -18.37 -36.33
N SER A 184 -27.71 -19.64 -36.45
CA SER A 184 -28.10 -20.49 -37.58
C SER A 184 -28.22 -21.94 -37.13
N ALA A 185 -29.41 -22.54 -37.32
CA ALA A 185 -29.68 -23.96 -37.06
C ALA A 185 -29.14 -24.48 -35.71
N GLY A 186 -29.40 -23.76 -34.61
CA GLY A 186 -28.96 -24.15 -33.26
C GLY A 186 -27.58 -23.64 -32.84
N VAL A 187 -26.83 -23.02 -33.74
CA VAL A 187 -25.46 -22.56 -33.49
C VAL A 187 -25.40 -21.05 -33.29
N PHE A 188 -24.73 -20.63 -32.22
CA PHE A 188 -24.45 -19.25 -31.86
C PHE A 188 -22.96 -18.94 -32.08
N ASN A 189 -22.62 -17.85 -32.76
CA ASN A 189 -21.22 -17.46 -32.94
C ASN A 189 -20.83 -16.36 -31.94
N LEU A 190 -19.90 -16.68 -31.06
CA LEU A 190 -19.40 -15.81 -30.00
C LEU A 190 -18.05 -15.22 -30.39
N LYS A 191 -17.81 -13.96 -30.00
CA LYS A 191 -16.55 -13.27 -30.31
C LYS A 191 -15.49 -13.51 -29.23
N ALA A 192 -14.24 -13.68 -29.69
CA ALA A 192 -13.09 -13.84 -28.81
C ALA A 192 -13.00 -12.70 -27.77
N GLY A 193 -12.62 -13.04 -26.55
CA GLY A 193 -12.30 -12.07 -25.50
C GLY A 193 -13.49 -11.48 -24.75
N LYS A 194 -14.72 -11.70 -25.20
CA LYS A 194 -15.97 -11.30 -24.51
C LYS A 194 -16.47 -12.38 -23.56
N THR A 195 -17.11 -11.99 -22.47
CA THR A 195 -17.70 -12.94 -21.51
C THR A 195 -19.20 -13.03 -21.73
N TYR A 196 -19.71 -14.23 -21.97
CA TYR A 196 -21.11 -14.49 -22.25
C TYR A 196 -21.75 -15.33 -21.14
N VAL A 197 -23.01 -15.05 -20.86
CA VAL A 197 -23.91 -15.91 -20.09
C VAL A 197 -24.80 -16.64 -21.08
N LEU A 198 -24.73 -17.97 -21.05
CA LEU A 198 -25.48 -18.87 -21.93
C LEU A 198 -26.50 -19.63 -21.09
N ARG A 199 -27.72 -19.72 -21.60
CA ARG A 199 -28.89 -20.18 -20.85
C ARG A 199 -29.82 -20.93 -21.77
N CYS A 200 -30.17 -22.16 -21.45
CA CYS A 200 -31.08 -22.97 -22.25
C CYS A 200 -32.08 -23.70 -21.36
N GLN A 201 -33.36 -23.52 -21.65
CA GLN A 201 -34.43 -24.26 -21.04
C GLN A 201 -35.24 -24.98 -22.12
N LEU A 202 -35.28 -26.31 -22.04
CA LEU A 202 -36.06 -27.16 -22.94
C LEU A 202 -37.32 -27.65 -22.25
N HIS A 203 -38.32 -28.02 -23.07
CA HIS A 203 -39.51 -28.77 -22.65
C HIS A 203 -39.78 -29.82 -23.72
N ALA A 204 -40.26 -31.01 -23.34
CA ALA A 204 -40.65 -32.07 -24.26
C ALA A 204 -42.11 -32.49 -24.03
N THR A 205 -42.79 -32.90 -25.10
CA THR A 205 -44.20 -33.35 -25.06
C THR A 205 -44.33 -34.86 -25.06
N ASP A 206 -43.39 -35.56 -25.69
CA ASP A 206 -43.46 -37.01 -25.89
C ASP A 206 -42.08 -37.65 -25.73
N PHE A 207 -42.06 -38.87 -25.17
CA PHE A 207 -40.87 -39.70 -25.04
C PHE A 207 -41.16 -41.12 -25.54
N SER A 208 -40.20 -41.75 -26.22
CA SER A 208 -40.34 -43.12 -26.72
C SER A 208 -40.29 -44.20 -25.64
N LEU A 209 -39.82 -43.85 -24.44
CA LEU A 209 -39.67 -44.76 -23.30
C LEU A 209 -40.52 -44.26 -22.14
N ALA A 210 -41.21 -45.18 -21.46
CA ALA A 210 -41.93 -44.86 -20.23
C ALA A 210 -40.92 -44.40 -19.16
N GLY A 211 -41.05 -43.14 -18.71
CA GLY A 211 -40.08 -42.52 -17.80
C GLY A 211 -38.77 -42.05 -18.46
N GLY A 212 -38.75 -41.86 -19.78
CA GLY A 212 -37.59 -41.35 -20.51
C GLY A 212 -37.15 -39.96 -20.05
N PHE A 213 -35.86 -39.68 -20.18
CA PHE A 213 -35.26 -38.37 -19.93
C PHE A 213 -34.13 -38.09 -20.92
N PHE A 214 -33.90 -36.80 -21.18
CA PHE A 214 -32.70 -36.30 -21.85
C PHE A 214 -31.99 -35.30 -20.95
N VAL A 215 -30.68 -35.37 -20.96
CA VAL A 215 -29.79 -34.33 -20.43
C VAL A 215 -29.33 -33.45 -21.58
N TYR A 216 -29.03 -32.19 -21.32
CA TYR A 216 -28.53 -31.29 -22.35
C TYR A 216 -27.56 -30.25 -21.78
N GLU A 217 -26.57 -29.90 -22.59
CA GLU A 217 -25.44 -29.07 -22.17
C GLU A 217 -25.03 -28.12 -23.29
N TRP A 218 -24.38 -27.02 -22.92
CA TRP A 218 -23.71 -26.16 -23.89
C TRP A 218 -22.39 -26.79 -24.30
N VAL A 219 -22.19 -26.95 -25.61
CA VAL A 219 -21.00 -27.54 -26.19
C VAL A 219 -20.37 -26.62 -27.22
N ASP A 220 -19.06 -26.76 -27.42
CA ASP A 220 -18.39 -26.22 -28.59
C ASP A 220 -18.92 -26.93 -29.84
N ALA A 221 -19.41 -26.16 -30.81
CA ALA A 221 -20.08 -26.69 -31.99
C ALA A 221 -19.13 -27.45 -32.93
N SER A 222 -17.82 -27.20 -32.84
CA SER A 222 -16.79 -27.80 -33.71
C SER A 222 -16.44 -29.23 -33.33
N ASN A 223 -16.45 -29.55 -32.03
CA ASN A 223 -15.96 -30.83 -31.51
C ASN A 223 -16.94 -31.51 -30.53
N ASN A 224 -18.08 -30.87 -30.22
CA ASN A 224 -19.09 -31.32 -29.27
C ASN A 224 -18.59 -31.51 -27.83
N SER A 225 -17.45 -30.91 -27.47
CA SER A 225 -16.97 -30.92 -26.08
C SER A 225 -17.79 -29.94 -25.24
N VAL A 226 -18.08 -30.32 -24.00
CA VAL A 226 -18.85 -29.50 -23.05
C VAL A 226 -18.07 -28.24 -22.72
N LEU A 227 -18.75 -27.10 -22.78
CA LEU A 227 -18.12 -25.82 -22.46
C LEU A 227 -17.70 -25.78 -20.97
N PRO A 228 -16.59 -25.10 -20.64
CA PRO A 228 -16.21 -24.85 -19.26
C PRO A 228 -17.36 -24.22 -18.48
N SER A 229 -17.62 -24.71 -17.26
CA SER A 229 -18.72 -24.27 -16.38
C SER A 229 -20.16 -24.53 -16.87
N SER A 230 -20.35 -25.27 -17.98
CA SER A 230 -21.71 -25.69 -18.36
C SER A 230 -22.31 -26.60 -17.29
N THR A 231 -23.47 -26.20 -16.77
CA THR A 231 -24.35 -27.08 -16.00
C THR A 231 -25.17 -27.94 -16.95
N THR A 232 -25.60 -29.09 -16.44
CA THR A 232 -26.46 -30.02 -17.16
C THR A 232 -27.94 -29.66 -16.92
N GLY A 233 -28.66 -29.37 -18.00
CA GLY A 233 -30.11 -29.28 -17.97
C GLY A 233 -30.76 -30.67 -18.12
N VAL A 234 -32.00 -30.82 -17.66
CA VAL A 234 -32.74 -32.08 -17.74
C VAL A 234 -34.16 -31.82 -18.23
N VAL A 235 -34.61 -32.66 -19.15
CA VAL A 235 -36.01 -32.75 -19.60
C VAL A 235 -36.47 -34.20 -19.46
N ASP A 236 -37.54 -34.45 -18.73
CA ASP A 236 -38.01 -35.81 -18.43
C ASP A 236 -39.53 -35.96 -18.57
N ALA A 237 -39.98 -37.22 -18.67
CA ALA A 237 -41.38 -37.60 -18.86
C ALA A 237 -42.19 -37.72 -17.54
N ILE A 238 -41.53 -37.73 -16.38
CA ILE A 238 -42.15 -38.06 -15.07
C ILE A 238 -42.54 -36.79 -14.31
N ASN A 239 -41.71 -35.76 -14.38
CA ASN A 239 -41.96 -34.45 -13.83
C ASN A 239 -42.91 -33.69 -14.75
N ASN A 240 -44.19 -34.00 -14.57
CA ASN A 240 -45.32 -33.39 -15.26
C ASN A 240 -45.51 -31.94 -14.77
N TYR A 241 -44.54 -31.07 -15.03
CA TYR A 241 -44.74 -29.63 -14.89
C TYR A 241 -45.85 -29.25 -15.88
N PRO A 242 -46.88 -28.50 -15.45
CA PRO A 242 -47.99 -28.18 -16.32
C PRO A 242 -47.43 -27.54 -17.60
N ALA A 243 -47.93 -27.98 -18.75
CA ALA A 243 -47.50 -27.56 -20.10
C ALA A 243 -47.77 -26.07 -20.41
N THR A 244 -47.86 -25.24 -19.37
CA THR A 244 -48.21 -23.82 -19.39
C THR A 244 -47.28 -22.96 -18.53
N SER A 245 -46.31 -23.51 -17.78
CA SER A 245 -45.40 -22.70 -16.94
C SER A 245 -43.91 -22.87 -17.30
N ILE A 246 -43.23 -21.75 -17.48
CA ILE A 246 -41.77 -21.65 -17.65
C ILE A 246 -41.16 -21.69 -16.23
N GLY A 247 -40.21 -22.61 -15.97
CA GLY A 247 -39.46 -22.62 -14.70
C GLY A 247 -39.44 -23.93 -13.92
N GLY A 248 -40.10 -24.99 -14.42
CA GLY A 248 -40.11 -26.29 -13.74
C GLY A 248 -38.84 -27.12 -13.95
N GLN A 249 -38.30 -27.14 -15.18
CA GLN A 249 -37.23 -28.05 -15.55
C GLN A 249 -35.83 -27.44 -15.32
N PRO A 250 -34.83 -28.24 -14.84
CA PRO A 250 -33.45 -27.80 -14.69
C PRO A 250 -32.85 -27.25 -16.00
N GLU A 251 -32.20 -26.10 -15.89
CA GLU A 251 -31.64 -25.33 -17.01
C GLU A 251 -30.17 -25.68 -17.28
N ALA A 252 -29.77 -25.68 -18.55
CA ALA A 252 -28.34 -25.67 -18.92
C ALA A 252 -27.80 -24.23 -18.95
N TYR A 253 -26.83 -23.96 -18.08
CA TYR A 253 -26.26 -22.64 -17.83
C TYR A 253 -24.74 -22.68 -18.02
N ALA A 254 -24.14 -21.67 -18.65
CA ALA A 254 -22.68 -21.53 -18.76
C ALA A 254 -22.26 -20.06 -18.70
N ILE A 255 -21.11 -19.80 -18.07
CA ILE A 255 -20.38 -18.53 -18.22
C ILE A 255 -19.14 -18.82 -19.05
N TYR A 256 -19.09 -18.31 -20.27
CA TYR A 256 -18.04 -18.67 -21.22
C TYR A 256 -17.35 -17.44 -21.81
N ARG A 257 -16.02 -17.48 -21.78
CA ARG A 257 -15.14 -16.48 -22.39
C ARG A 257 -14.26 -17.18 -23.44
N PRO A 258 -14.65 -17.18 -24.72
CA PRO A 258 -13.86 -17.83 -25.75
C PRO A 258 -12.56 -17.05 -26.02
N THR A 259 -11.46 -17.77 -26.22
CA THR A 259 -10.14 -17.19 -26.53
C THR A 259 -9.93 -16.92 -28.02
N VAL A 260 -10.78 -17.52 -28.86
CA VAL A 260 -10.90 -17.32 -30.31
C VAL A 260 -12.38 -17.12 -30.64
N ASP A 261 -12.74 -16.73 -31.86
CA ASP A 261 -14.16 -16.74 -32.23
C ASP A 261 -14.66 -18.19 -32.18
N THR A 262 -15.70 -18.45 -31.39
CA THR A 262 -16.17 -19.82 -31.09
C THR A 262 -17.65 -19.95 -31.38
N SER A 263 -17.99 -21.01 -32.10
CA SER A 263 -19.38 -21.42 -32.32
C SER A 263 -19.82 -22.36 -31.19
N VAL A 264 -20.98 -22.10 -30.59
CA VAL A 264 -21.53 -22.90 -29.49
C VAL A 264 -22.94 -23.35 -29.82
N LYS A 265 -23.38 -24.47 -29.24
CA LYS A 265 -24.73 -25.02 -29.40
C LYS A 265 -25.15 -25.80 -28.16
N VAL A 266 -26.43 -26.14 -28.08
CA VAL A 266 -26.94 -27.05 -27.04
C VAL A 266 -27.09 -28.44 -27.63
N ARG A 267 -26.53 -29.45 -26.96
CA ARG A 267 -26.52 -30.84 -27.41
C ARG A 267 -27.18 -31.76 -26.38
N LEU A 268 -27.97 -32.72 -26.85
CA LEU A 268 -28.68 -33.68 -26.00
C LEU A 268 -27.89 -34.99 -25.80
N GLY A 269 -27.93 -35.53 -24.58
CA GLY A 269 -27.47 -36.86 -24.18
C GLY A 269 -28.62 -37.67 -23.56
N GLY A 270 -28.61 -39.00 -23.71
CA GLY A 270 -29.68 -39.87 -23.21
C GLY A 270 -29.85 -41.15 -24.03
N ALA A 271 -31.06 -41.72 -24.04
CA ALA A 271 -31.44 -42.86 -24.86
C ALA A 271 -32.90 -42.75 -25.32
N GLY A 272 -33.21 -43.27 -26.51
CA GLY A 272 -34.55 -43.20 -27.12
C GLY A 272 -34.76 -41.95 -27.99
N THR A 273 -36.02 -41.55 -28.16
CA THR A 273 -36.41 -40.32 -28.87
C THR A 273 -37.39 -39.49 -28.03
N ALA A 274 -37.39 -38.18 -28.23
CA ALA A 274 -38.37 -37.26 -27.64
C ALA A 274 -38.81 -36.19 -28.64
N GLN A 275 -39.97 -35.56 -28.39
CA GLN A 275 -40.44 -34.37 -29.10
C GLN A 275 -40.27 -33.14 -28.22
N LEU A 276 -39.42 -32.19 -28.62
CA LEU A 276 -39.35 -30.89 -27.94
C LEU A 276 -40.57 -30.03 -28.26
N ASN A 277 -41.06 -29.31 -27.26
CA ASN A 277 -42.29 -28.52 -27.33
C ASN A 277 -42.16 -27.39 -28.39
N PRO A 278 -43.17 -27.20 -29.25
CA PRO A 278 -43.14 -26.20 -30.32
C PRO A 278 -43.26 -24.74 -29.86
N THR A 279 -43.57 -24.50 -28.59
CA THR A 279 -43.95 -23.17 -28.07
C THR A 279 -43.24 -22.78 -26.78
N ILE A 280 -42.79 -23.74 -25.98
CA ILE A 280 -42.22 -23.52 -24.65
C ILE A 280 -40.75 -23.95 -24.63
N GLY A 281 -39.91 -23.02 -24.20
CA GLY A 281 -38.46 -23.17 -24.15
C GLY A 281 -37.78 -21.93 -24.71
N PHE A 282 -36.52 -21.75 -24.33
CA PHE A 282 -35.70 -20.67 -24.87
C PHE A 282 -34.23 -21.03 -24.80
N MET A 283 -33.45 -20.40 -25.66
CA MET A 283 -32.02 -20.24 -25.47
C MET A 283 -31.69 -18.76 -25.50
N THR A 284 -30.87 -18.31 -24.54
CA THR A 284 -30.36 -16.94 -24.52
C THR A 284 -28.85 -16.95 -24.40
N VAL A 285 -28.21 -16.00 -25.09
CA VAL A 285 -26.81 -15.67 -24.91
C VAL A 285 -26.74 -14.17 -24.69
N THR A 286 -26.13 -13.73 -23.59
CA THR A 286 -25.98 -12.30 -23.27
C THR A 286 -24.55 -12.00 -22.84
N GLU A 287 -23.94 -10.98 -23.43
CA GLU A 287 -22.66 -10.45 -23.00
C GLU A 287 -22.80 -9.84 -21.61
N LEU A 288 -22.00 -10.34 -20.66
CA LEU A 288 -22.02 -9.87 -19.28
C LEU A 288 -21.45 -8.45 -19.13
N ALA A 289 -20.76 -7.94 -20.15
CA ALA A 289 -19.99 -6.69 -20.12
C ALA A 289 -20.44 -5.63 -21.15
N GLY A 290 -21.73 -5.58 -21.49
CA GLY A 290 -22.30 -4.58 -22.40
C GLY A 290 -22.58 -3.19 -21.83
N GLY A 291 -22.40 -2.96 -20.52
CA GLY A 291 -22.62 -1.66 -19.89
C GLY A 291 -21.34 -0.84 -19.90
N ASN A 292 -21.36 0.30 -20.60
CA ASN A 292 -20.30 1.29 -20.64
C ASN A 292 -20.13 1.95 -19.25
N GLY A 293 -19.46 1.25 -18.35
CA GLY A 293 -18.65 1.88 -17.30
C GLY A 293 -17.21 1.64 -17.69
N ASN A 294 -16.36 2.65 -17.52
CA ASN A 294 -14.93 2.47 -17.44
C ASN A 294 -14.63 1.31 -16.47
N GLY A 295 -14.40 0.14 -17.05
CA GLY A 295 -14.51 -1.14 -16.38
C GLY A 295 -13.94 -2.18 -17.31
N GLY A 296 -12.72 -1.90 -17.79
CA GLY A 296 -11.89 -2.94 -18.35
C GLY A 296 -11.96 -4.15 -17.42
N THR A 297 -12.08 -5.34 -18.00
CA THR A 297 -11.69 -6.56 -17.30
C THR A 297 -10.16 -6.58 -17.17
N THR A 298 -9.63 -5.59 -16.47
CA THR A 298 -8.64 -5.87 -15.44
C THR A 298 -9.47 -6.04 -14.19
N ILE A 299 -9.52 -7.24 -13.62
CA ILE A 299 -9.82 -7.35 -12.21
C ILE A 299 -8.67 -6.62 -11.49
N ILE A 300 -8.79 -5.30 -11.33
CA ILE A 300 -8.06 -4.58 -10.30
C ILE A 300 -9.00 -4.69 -9.10
N ASN A 301 -8.70 -5.68 -8.26
CA ASN A 301 -9.12 -5.75 -6.87
C ASN A 301 -9.21 -4.33 -6.28
N ASN A 302 -10.28 -4.04 -5.55
CA ASN A 302 -10.43 -2.88 -4.66
C ASN A 302 -9.08 -2.20 -4.36
N ASN A 303 -8.86 -0.99 -4.90
CA ASN A 303 -7.73 -0.10 -4.60
C ASN A 303 -6.42 -0.79 -4.16
N ILE A 304 -5.57 -1.20 -5.11
CA ILE A 304 -4.14 -1.35 -4.83
C ILE A 304 -3.38 -0.20 -5.50
N THR A 305 -3.59 1.01 -4.99
CA THR A 305 -2.65 2.11 -5.24
C THR A 305 -1.42 1.87 -4.37
N ALA A 306 -0.30 1.52 -4.99
CA ALA A 306 0.97 1.56 -4.29
C ALA A 306 1.95 2.43 -5.06
N SER A 307 2.07 3.67 -4.61
CA SER A 307 3.05 4.62 -5.15
C SER A 307 4.49 4.28 -4.78
N ASN A 308 4.74 3.27 -3.93
CA ASN A 308 6.07 2.91 -3.43
C ASN A 308 6.28 1.39 -3.29
N GLY A 309 7.16 0.83 -4.13
CA GLY A 309 7.80 -0.46 -3.88
C GLY A 309 6.93 -1.72 -3.82
N LEU A 310 5.62 -1.65 -4.08
CA LEU A 310 4.76 -2.82 -4.20
C LEU A 310 4.53 -3.17 -5.67
N SER A 311 4.82 -4.40 -6.07
CA SER A 311 4.49 -4.95 -7.39
C SER A 311 3.54 -6.13 -7.24
N LEU A 312 2.47 -6.14 -8.04
CA LEU A 312 1.57 -7.29 -8.12
C LEU A 312 2.20 -8.32 -9.07
N SER A 313 2.42 -9.53 -8.56
CA SER A 313 2.95 -10.66 -9.33
C SER A 313 1.96 -11.82 -9.25
N GLY A 314 1.03 -11.91 -10.20
CA GLY A 314 -0.07 -12.87 -10.15
C GLY A 314 -1.09 -12.46 -9.09
N THR A 315 -1.39 -13.34 -8.14
CA THR A 315 -2.27 -13.05 -6.99
C THR A 315 -1.55 -12.45 -5.79
N ASP A 316 -0.22 -12.35 -5.84
CA ASP A 316 0.60 -11.95 -4.70
C ASP A 316 1.05 -10.49 -4.82
N VAL A 317 0.78 -9.71 -3.76
CA VAL A 317 1.31 -8.36 -3.60
C VAL A 317 2.70 -8.48 -2.97
N LYS A 318 3.74 -8.14 -3.73
CA LYS A 318 5.14 -8.22 -3.28
C LYS A 318 5.66 -6.84 -2.92
N LEU A 319 6.31 -6.72 -1.77
CA LEU A 319 7.19 -5.60 -1.43
C LEU A 319 8.57 -5.86 -2.07
N GLY A 320 9.08 -4.96 -2.91
CA GLY A 320 10.39 -5.17 -3.54
C GLY A 320 10.75 -4.27 -4.74
N GLY A 321 9.88 -3.36 -5.18
CA GLY A 321 10.25 -2.33 -6.15
C GLY A 321 11.08 -1.21 -5.51
N THR A 322 11.76 -0.39 -6.33
CA THR A 322 12.39 0.85 -5.83
C THR A 322 11.30 1.75 -5.21
N LEU A 323 11.56 2.25 -4.00
CA LEU A 323 10.68 3.25 -3.37
C LEU A 323 10.86 4.58 -4.12
N SER A 324 9.76 5.18 -4.58
CA SER A 324 9.81 6.45 -5.30
C SER A 324 9.67 7.66 -4.38
N GLN A 325 9.12 7.45 -3.18
CA GLN A 325 8.87 8.42 -2.11
C GLN A 325 9.18 7.77 -0.74
N ALA A 326 9.12 8.55 0.34
CA ALA A 326 9.17 8.02 1.71
C ALA A 326 8.01 7.03 1.98
N THR A 327 8.28 5.98 2.75
CA THR A 327 7.29 4.96 3.12
C THR A 327 7.24 4.81 4.63
N ASP A 328 6.06 5.08 5.19
CA ASP A 328 5.78 4.92 6.61
C ASP A 328 4.92 3.68 6.85
N ILE A 329 5.31 2.82 7.79
CA ILE A 329 4.51 1.68 8.24
C ILE A 329 3.87 2.07 9.59
N ALA A 330 2.65 2.61 9.55
CA ALA A 330 1.90 2.93 10.75
C ALA A 330 1.29 1.66 11.36
N THR A 331 1.73 1.26 12.56
CA THR A 331 1.30 0.00 13.19
C THR A 331 0.02 0.13 14.03
N ALA A 332 -0.41 1.35 14.35
CA ALA A 332 -1.64 1.65 15.10
C ALA A 332 -1.82 0.82 16.39
N GLY A 333 -0.73 0.56 17.11
CA GLY A 333 -0.73 -0.23 18.35
C GLY A 333 -0.61 -1.74 18.16
N ASN A 334 -0.47 -2.23 16.93
CA ASN A 334 -0.24 -3.64 16.62
C ASN A 334 1.25 -3.96 16.42
N ASN A 335 1.59 -5.25 16.44
CA ASN A 335 2.95 -5.71 16.19
C ASN A 335 3.24 -5.83 14.69
N LEU A 336 4.37 -5.30 14.24
CA LEU A 336 4.97 -5.67 12.96
C LEU A 336 5.81 -6.94 13.18
N SER A 337 5.32 -8.09 12.71
CA SER A 337 5.99 -9.37 12.90
C SER A 337 6.66 -9.85 11.61
N ILE A 338 7.95 -10.19 11.70
CA ILE A 338 8.72 -10.86 10.65
C ILE A 338 9.09 -12.25 11.18
N ASN A 339 8.17 -13.21 11.01
CA ASN A 339 8.24 -14.54 11.63
C ASN A 339 8.81 -15.64 10.72
N GLY A 340 9.18 -15.28 9.48
CA GLY A 340 9.81 -16.21 8.55
C GLY A 340 11.19 -16.68 9.02
N THR A 341 11.69 -17.74 8.40
CA THR A 341 13.05 -18.27 8.68
C THR A 341 14.15 -17.35 8.17
N GLY A 342 13.82 -16.40 7.28
CA GLY A 342 14.72 -15.41 6.69
C GLY A 342 15.32 -14.40 7.68
N LYS A 343 15.96 -13.37 7.12
CA LYS A 343 16.69 -12.32 7.85
C LYS A 343 16.21 -10.94 7.41
N VAL A 344 16.33 -9.95 8.30
CA VAL A 344 16.21 -8.54 7.95
C VAL A 344 17.58 -8.03 7.55
N LEU A 345 17.75 -7.67 6.28
CA LEU A 345 18.99 -7.12 5.74
C LEU A 345 18.82 -5.61 5.51
N VAL A 346 19.76 -4.82 6.01
CA VAL A 346 19.80 -3.36 5.84
C VAL A 346 21.14 -2.98 5.23
N GLY A 347 21.11 -2.26 4.10
CA GLY A 347 22.31 -1.88 3.34
C GLY A 347 22.88 -2.98 2.42
N THR A 348 22.32 -4.19 2.44
CA THR A 348 22.70 -5.31 1.57
C THR A 348 21.49 -6.16 1.18
N ASN A 349 21.58 -6.88 0.06
CA ASN A 349 20.59 -7.87 -0.39
C ASN A 349 21.11 -9.32 -0.32
N THR A 350 22.32 -9.53 0.20
CA THR A 350 22.91 -10.84 0.43
C THR A 350 23.41 -10.96 1.87
N VAL A 351 23.49 -12.18 2.40
CA VAL A 351 23.98 -12.41 3.76
C VAL A 351 25.51 -12.32 3.76
N PRO A 352 26.12 -11.34 4.45
CA PRO A 352 27.58 -11.23 4.54
C PRO A 352 28.20 -12.45 5.22
N ALA A 353 29.46 -12.74 4.89
CA ALA A 353 30.22 -13.82 5.51
C ALA A 353 30.24 -13.65 7.05
N GLY A 354 29.97 -14.74 7.78
CA GLY A 354 29.92 -14.75 9.24
C GLY A 354 28.57 -14.35 9.87
N ALA A 355 27.61 -13.82 9.10
CA ALA A 355 26.30 -13.40 9.60
C ALA A 355 25.22 -14.51 9.62
N ALA A 356 25.63 -15.79 9.52
CA ALA A 356 24.71 -16.92 9.36
C ALA A 356 23.74 -17.09 10.55
N SER A 357 24.18 -16.79 11.78
CA SER A 357 23.36 -16.89 12.99
C SER A 357 22.53 -15.63 13.28
N ALA A 358 22.85 -14.49 12.67
CA ALA A 358 22.16 -13.22 12.93
C ALA A 358 20.79 -13.16 12.25
N LYS A 359 19.79 -12.58 12.92
CA LYS A 359 18.45 -12.32 12.35
C LYS A 359 18.30 -10.91 11.76
N VAL A 360 19.06 -9.95 12.29
CA VAL A 360 19.19 -8.60 11.76
C VAL A 360 20.63 -8.43 11.33
N VAL A 361 20.86 -8.02 10.08
CA VAL A 361 22.18 -7.73 9.54
C VAL A 361 22.16 -6.32 8.98
N ILE A 362 23.10 -5.50 9.44
CA ILE A 362 23.28 -4.14 8.97
C ILE A 362 24.69 -4.06 8.39
N ASP A 363 24.79 -3.83 7.08
CA ASP A 363 26.04 -3.74 6.35
C ASP A 363 26.13 -2.39 5.64
N ASN A 364 27.00 -1.51 6.12
CA ASN A 364 27.25 -0.19 5.57
C ASN A 364 28.57 -0.13 4.77
N GLY A 365 29.11 -1.30 4.38
CA GLY A 365 30.40 -1.42 3.71
C GLY A 365 31.55 -0.90 4.57
N THR A 366 32.35 0.03 4.01
CA THR A 366 33.52 0.61 4.69
C THR A 366 33.23 1.92 5.43
N ALA A 367 31.97 2.35 5.50
CA ALA A 367 31.58 3.59 6.16
C ALA A 367 31.22 3.37 7.64
N ASN A 368 31.75 4.23 8.51
CA ASN A 368 31.45 4.20 9.96
C ASN A 368 29.97 4.54 10.23
N GLY A 369 29.43 4.04 11.35
CA GLY A 369 28.11 4.44 11.85
C GLY A 369 26.93 3.62 11.32
N ALA A 370 27.10 2.32 11.09
CA ALA A 370 26.05 1.43 10.58
C ALA A 370 24.79 1.37 11.47
N LEU A 371 24.92 1.56 12.78
CA LEU A 371 23.81 1.50 13.75
C LEU A 371 23.89 2.66 14.74
N GLN A 372 22.79 3.40 14.88
CA GLN A 372 22.59 4.37 15.94
C GLN A 372 21.41 3.94 16.82
N ILE A 373 21.63 3.89 18.14
CA ILE A 373 20.59 3.62 19.13
C ILE A 373 20.58 4.82 20.08
N LYS A 374 19.43 5.51 20.20
CA LYS A 374 19.31 6.73 21.01
C LYS A 374 17.99 6.69 21.79
N ASP A 375 18.09 6.68 23.11
CA ASP A 375 16.93 6.73 24.01
C ASP A 375 16.91 7.99 24.88
N GLY A 376 17.90 8.87 24.74
CA GLY A 376 18.07 10.09 25.52
C GLY A 376 19.05 9.94 26.69
N THR A 377 19.42 8.72 27.07
CA THR A 377 20.30 8.43 28.22
C THR A 377 21.75 8.12 27.82
N GLN A 378 22.03 8.02 26.52
CA GLN A 378 23.39 7.83 26.00
C GLN A 378 24.32 9.00 26.39
N GLN A 379 25.52 8.67 26.88
CA GLN A 379 26.56 9.62 27.28
C GLN A 379 27.96 9.12 26.88
N LEU A 380 28.95 10.00 26.89
CA LEU A 380 30.34 9.61 26.68
C LEU A 380 30.78 8.61 27.77
N GLY A 381 31.35 7.46 27.38
CA GLY A 381 31.80 6.41 28.31
C GLY A 381 30.71 5.39 28.70
N TYR A 382 29.47 5.58 28.24
CA TYR A 382 28.40 4.60 28.44
C TYR A 382 28.46 3.54 27.35
N VAL A 383 28.11 2.30 27.69
CA VAL A 383 27.92 1.21 26.74
C VAL A 383 26.51 0.65 26.89
N LEU A 384 26.00 0.05 25.83
CA LEU A 384 24.71 -0.62 25.84
C LEU A 384 24.86 -1.99 26.52
N THR A 385 24.25 -2.17 27.69
CA THR A 385 24.30 -3.41 28.47
C THR A 385 22.92 -4.02 28.63
N SER A 386 22.79 -5.35 28.51
CA SER A 386 21.53 -6.06 28.72
C SER A 386 21.35 -6.53 30.16
N ASP A 387 20.12 -6.46 30.66
CA ASP A 387 19.73 -7.11 31.91
C ASP A 387 19.45 -8.63 31.73
N ALA A 388 18.97 -9.29 32.79
CA ALA A 388 18.65 -10.72 32.78
C ALA A 388 17.47 -11.09 31.85
N ASN A 389 16.64 -10.12 31.45
CA ASN A 389 15.54 -10.31 30.52
C ASN A 389 15.93 -9.94 29.08
N GLY A 390 17.19 -9.53 28.86
CA GLY A 390 17.67 -9.07 27.55
C GLY A 390 17.29 -7.63 27.22
N LEU A 391 16.77 -6.86 28.17
CA LEU A 391 16.50 -5.44 27.96
C LEU A 391 17.81 -4.66 28.03
N ALA A 392 18.13 -3.99 26.94
CA ALA A 392 19.37 -3.23 26.81
C ALA A 392 19.17 -1.76 27.23
N THR A 393 20.08 -1.24 28.05
CA THR A 393 20.11 0.17 28.48
C THR A 393 21.51 0.75 28.40
N TRP A 394 21.62 2.07 28.21
CA TRP A 394 22.91 2.75 28.30
C TRP A 394 23.35 2.80 29.75
N SER A 395 24.51 2.20 30.04
CA SER A 395 25.08 2.15 31.37
C SER A 395 26.52 2.62 31.36
N SER A 396 26.93 3.33 32.41
CA SER A 396 28.33 3.70 32.60
C SER A 396 29.16 2.43 32.75
N THR A 397 30.22 2.31 31.94
CA THR A 397 31.26 1.28 32.16
C THR A 397 32.17 1.62 33.32
N VAL A 398 32.09 2.86 33.81
CA VAL A 398 32.89 3.34 34.92
C VAL A 398 32.14 3.05 36.21
N THR A 399 32.29 1.83 36.72
CA THR A 399 32.30 1.66 38.18
C THR A 399 33.56 2.35 38.68
N THR A 400 33.49 3.65 39.00
CA THR A 400 34.53 4.25 39.84
C THR A 400 34.43 3.60 41.21
N ALA A 401 35.12 2.48 41.40
CA ALA A 401 35.22 1.73 42.65
C ALA A 401 35.86 2.52 43.81
N PHE A 402 36.01 3.84 43.70
CA PHE A 402 36.65 4.70 44.70
C PHE A 402 35.80 5.91 45.12
N ALA A 403 34.73 6.24 44.38
CA ALA A 403 33.86 7.36 44.74
C ALA A 403 32.73 6.84 45.63
N ASP A 404 32.91 6.98 46.94
CA ASP A 404 31.89 6.92 48.00
C ASP A 404 31.38 5.57 48.52
N ASN A 405 31.87 4.41 48.03
CA ASN A 405 31.46 3.10 48.57
C ASN A 405 32.48 2.49 49.56
N TRP A 406 32.98 3.30 50.50
CA TRP A 406 33.91 2.85 51.54
C TRP A 406 33.15 2.11 52.64
N THR A 407 33.62 0.91 52.97
CA THR A 407 33.12 0.14 54.12
C THR A 407 34.08 0.32 55.29
N SER A 408 33.56 0.72 56.45
CA SER A 408 34.36 0.86 57.68
C SER A 408 34.56 -0.50 58.38
N TYR A 409 35.62 -0.60 59.17
CA TYR A 409 35.80 -1.66 60.16
C TYR A 409 34.60 -1.77 61.12
N THR A 410 34.44 -2.95 61.72
CA THR A 410 33.45 -3.25 62.77
C THR A 410 34.13 -3.52 64.10
N GLY A 411 33.41 -3.34 65.21
CA GLY A 411 33.92 -3.55 66.57
C GLY A 411 34.40 -2.27 67.25
N THR A 412 34.92 -2.41 68.47
CA THR A 412 35.41 -1.28 69.29
C THR A 412 36.92 -1.37 69.40
N LEU A 413 37.61 -0.34 68.90
CA LEU A 413 39.07 -0.26 69.00
C LEU A 413 39.49 -0.15 70.47
N VAL A 414 40.27 -1.11 70.93
CA VAL A 414 40.98 -1.07 72.21
C VAL A 414 42.47 -0.86 71.97
N ASN A 415 43.19 -0.27 72.92
CA ASN A 415 44.64 -0.13 72.83
C ASN A 415 45.29 -1.53 72.91
N PRO A 416 45.83 -2.07 71.80
CA PRO A 416 46.35 -3.43 71.77
C PRO A 416 47.75 -3.51 72.37
N PHE A 417 48.41 -2.37 72.62
CA PHE A 417 49.85 -2.30 72.92
C PHE A 417 50.19 -2.34 74.41
N THR A 418 49.26 -2.78 75.27
CA THR A 418 49.39 -2.78 76.73
C THR A 418 50.14 -4.01 77.32
N GLY A 419 50.36 -5.07 76.52
CA GLY A 419 51.03 -6.31 76.96
C GLY A 419 52.56 -6.32 76.88
N ASN A 420 53.18 -7.48 77.19
CA ASN A 420 54.64 -7.71 77.24
C ASN A 420 55.35 -7.62 75.85
N SER A 421 56.69 -7.66 75.84
CA SER A 421 57.60 -7.37 74.70
C SER A 421 57.35 -8.26 73.48
N GLY A 422 57.45 -7.69 72.26
CA GLY A 422 57.42 -8.47 71.02
C GLY A 422 56.07 -9.16 70.75
N GLY A 423 55.00 -8.61 71.30
CA GLY A 423 53.67 -9.19 71.16
C GLY A 423 53.23 -9.18 69.70
N ASP A 424 53.07 -10.36 69.14
CA ASP A 424 52.39 -10.59 67.87
C ASP A 424 50.94 -11.00 68.12
N ASN A 425 50.05 -10.76 67.16
CA ASN A 425 48.61 -11.05 67.25
C ASN A 425 47.89 -10.36 68.44
N LEU A 426 48.32 -9.14 68.80
CA LEU A 426 47.69 -8.38 69.88
C LEU A 426 46.27 -7.97 69.47
N PRO A 427 45.24 -8.26 70.28
CA PRO A 427 43.85 -8.03 69.88
C PRO A 427 43.52 -6.54 69.87
N THR A 428 43.06 -6.04 68.72
CA THR A 428 42.62 -4.64 68.56
C THR A 428 41.15 -4.43 68.91
N GLY A 429 40.36 -5.49 69.01
CA GLY A 429 38.91 -5.44 69.21
C GLY A 429 38.09 -5.11 67.94
N ILE A 430 38.75 -4.95 66.79
CA ILE A 430 38.10 -4.62 65.52
C ILE A 430 38.35 -5.70 64.45
N SER A 431 37.48 -5.72 63.44
CA SER A 431 37.53 -6.63 62.30
C SER A 431 37.02 -5.96 61.03
N VAL A 432 37.25 -6.57 59.88
CA VAL A 432 36.62 -6.19 58.61
C VAL A 432 35.76 -7.34 58.08
N ASN A 433 34.57 -7.00 57.59
CA ASN A 433 33.66 -7.97 56.98
C ASN A 433 33.77 -7.90 55.46
N ILE A 434 34.38 -8.92 54.87
CA ILE A 434 34.65 -9.00 53.43
C ILE A 434 33.50 -9.72 52.73
N PRO A 435 32.72 -9.04 51.87
CA PRO A 435 31.49 -9.60 51.31
C PRO A 435 31.72 -10.61 50.18
N ALA A 436 32.87 -10.54 49.50
CA ALA A 436 33.20 -11.41 48.38
C ALA A 436 34.71 -11.54 48.19
N LYS A 437 35.16 -12.65 47.58
CA LYS A 437 36.53 -12.82 47.08
C LYS A 437 36.95 -11.65 46.18
N GLY A 438 38.19 -11.19 46.29
CA GLY A 438 38.81 -10.26 45.35
C GLY A 438 39.86 -9.34 45.97
N TRP A 439 40.24 -8.31 45.21
CA TRP A 439 41.19 -7.29 45.62
C TRP A 439 40.48 -6.08 46.21
N TYR A 440 41.00 -5.64 47.35
CA TYR A 440 40.46 -4.55 48.14
C TYR A 440 41.53 -3.50 48.39
N PHE A 441 41.13 -2.24 48.30
CA PHE A 441 41.95 -1.10 48.66
C PHE A 441 41.56 -0.67 50.07
N PHE A 442 42.53 -0.61 50.96
CA PHE A 442 42.40 -0.17 52.34
C PHE A 442 43.01 1.22 52.49
N ARG A 443 42.39 2.04 53.34
CA ARG A 443 42.99 3.25 53.89
C ARG A 443 42.87 3.21 55.41
N SER A 444 43.93 3.63 56.10
CA SER A 444 43.93 3.68 57.54
C SER A 444 44.79 4.82 58.07
N GLY A 445 44.49 5.24 59.28
CA GLY A 445 45.32 6.20 60.00
C GLY A 445 45.02 6.16 61.49
N ILE A 446 46.02 6.45 62.30
CA ILE A 446 45.90 6.61 63.76
C ILE A 446 47.02 7.49 64.27
N THR A 447 46.72 8.25 65.31
CA THR A 447 47.73 9.01 66.05
C THR A 447 48.13 8.24 67.32
N ILE A 448 49.44 7.99 67.47
CA ILE A 448 50.03 7.31 68.63
C ILE A 448 51.14 8.19 69.21
N THR A 449 51.18 8.38 70.53
CA THR A 449 52.24 9.15 71.21
C THR A 449 53.15 8.19 71.98
N SER A 450 54.44 8.10 71.59
CA SER A 450 55.38 7.11 72.14
C SER A 450 56.84 7.59 72.08
N THR A 451 57.71 7.07 72.95
CA THR A 451 59.14 7.47 73.05
C THR A 451 60.03 6.85 71.97
N CYS A 452 59.65 5.72 71.35
CA CYS A 452 60.15 5.18 70.07
C CYS A 452 59.90 3.66 70.00
N ASN A 453 59.07 3.22 69.07
CA ASN A 453 58.80 1.80 68.81
C ASN A 453 58.16 1.65 67.41
N ASP A 454 58.25 0.47 66.83
CA ASP A 454 57.51 0.16 65.61
C ASP A 454 56.16 -0.42 66.00
N TYR A 455 55.10 0.09 65.37
CA TYR A 455 53.73 -0.37 65.59
C TYR A 455 53.09 -0.68 64.26
N TRP A 456 52.34 -1.77 64.16
CA TRP A 456 51.51 -2.02 62.99
C TRP A 456 50.24 -2.77 63.32
N PHE A 457 49.25 -2.58 62.45
CA PHE A 457 48.02 -3.36 62.40
C PHE A 457 48.03 -4.20 61.13
N TYR A 458 47.59 -5.43 61.24
CA TYR A 458 47.55 -6.37 60.12
C TYR A 458 46.39 -7.35 60.27
N ILE A 459 46.05 -7.97 59.14
CA ILE A 459 45.10 -9.06 59.07
C ILE A 459 45.92 -10.37 58.96
N PRO A 460 45.78 -11.31 59.91
CA PRO A 460 46.56 -12.55 59.89
C PRO A 460 46.38 -13.31 58.58
N GLY A 461 47.50 -13.69 57.96
CA GLY A 461 47.51 -14.42 56.69
C GLY A 461 47.15 -13.60 55.44
N ILE A 462 46.84 -12.30 55.57
CA ILE A 462 46.48 -11.43 54.45
C ILE A 462 47.52 -10.32 54.25
N GLY A 463 47.84 -9.56 55.29
CA GLY A 463 48.84 -8.49 55.19
C GLY A 463 48.57 -7.31 56.13
N GLU A 464 49.49 -6.34 56.09
CA GLU A 464 49.45 -5.12 56.91
C GLU A 464 48.39 -4.14 56.38
N VAL A 465 47.68 -3.48 57.29
CA VAL A 465 46.69 -2.42 56.98
C VAL A 465 47.18 -1.04 57.43
N TRP A 466 48.06 -0.98 58.43
CA TRP A 466 48.67 0.25 58.95
C TRP A 466 50.03 -0.07 59.57
N LYS A 467 51.03 0.79 59.42
CA LYS A 467 52.36 0.60 60.03
C LYS A 467 53.08 1.93 60.24
N THR A 468 53.74 2.06 61.38
CA THR A 468 54.70 3.13 61.65
C THR A 468 56.02 2.53 62.09
N TYR A 469 57.10 3.17 61.65
CA TYR A 469 58.45 2.87 62.10
C TYR A 469 58.96 4.01 62.95
N CYS A 470 59.78 3.68 63.94
CA CYS A 470 60.59 4.66 64.63
C CYS A 470 62.04 4.59 64.14
N GLY A 471 62.49 5.65 63.46
CA GLY A 471 63.84 5.70 62.88
C GLY A 471 64.96 5.98 63.89
N THR A 472 64.66 6.63 65.02
CA THR A 472 65.64 7.02 66.04
C THR A 472 64.99 7.10 67.42
N ALA A 473 65.63 6.53 68.44
CA ALA A 473 65.16 6.61 69.83
C ALA A 473 65.05 8.06 70.32
N SER A 474 63.89 8.44 70.86
CA SER A 474 63.67 9.73 71.50
C SER A 474 63.51 9.51 73.03
N PRO A 475 64.16 10.31 73.88
CA PRO A 475 63.91 10.26 75.32
C PRO A 475 62.50 10.78 75.66
N ASP A 476 61.93 11.64 74.81
CA ASP A 476 60.61 12.25 75.00
C ASP A 476 59.54 11.62 74.08
N PRO A 477 58.30 11.44 74.54
CA PRO A 477 57.21 10.95 73.71
C PRO A 477 56.93 11.88 72.52
N ILE A 478 56.92 11.32 71.31
CA ILE A 478 56.57 12.03 70.07
C ILE A 478 55.30 11.44 69.45
N ASN A 479 54.62 12.24 68.63
CA ASN A 479 53.43 11.80 67.89
C ASN A 479 53.82 11.10 66.58
N PHE A 480 53.50 9.82 66.49
CA PHE A 480 53.45 9.05 65.26
C PHE A 480 52.10 9.28 64.59
N VAL A 481 52.11 9.92 63.43
CA VAL A 481 50.90 10.33 62.71
C VAL A 481 50.90 9.83 61.25
N PRO A 482 51.02 8.52 60.97
CA PRO A 482 50.86 8.02 59.61
C PRO A 482 49.38 8.13 59.24
N ARG A 483 49.07 9.15 58.44
CA ARG A 483 47.74 9.40 57.87
C ARG A 483 47.64 8.74 56.50
N ASP A 484 46.42 8.36 56.15
CA ASP A 484 46.03 7.90 54.81
C ASP A 484 46.95 6.82 54.24
N GLN A 485 47.35 5.87 55.10
CA GLN A 485 48.14 4.75 54.63
C GLN A 485 47.27 3.83 53.80
N THR A 486 47.66 3.68 52.54
CA THR A 486 46.93 2.87 51.58
C THR A 486 47.57 1.51 51.40
N ARG A 487 46.75 0.44 51.34
CA ARG A 487 47.19 -0.93 51.11
C ARG A 487 46.26 -1.62 50.12
N VAL A 488 46.82 -2.50 49.29
CA VAL A 488 46.04 -3.36 48.40
C VAL A 488 46.18 -4.79 48.91
N LEU A 489 45.07 -5.38 49.32
CA LEU A 489 45.02 -6.70 49.95
C LEU A 489 44.06 -7.61 49.17
N TYR A 490 44.44 -8.87 49.01
CA TYR A 490 43.62 -9.89 48.36
C TYR A 490 42.98 -10.81 49.38
N PHE A 491 41.69 -11.07 49.21
CA PHE A 491 40.93 -12.00 50.05
C PHE A 491 40.42 -13.16 49.20
N ALA A 492 40.84 -14.37 49.56
CA ALA A 492 40.50 -15.59 48.83
C ALA A 492 39.05 -16.05 49.08
N ALA A 493 38.41 -15.60 50.17
CA ALA A 493 37.05 -15.96 50.56
C ALA A 493 36.34 -14.76 51.23
N PRO A 494 35.00 -14.70 51.20
CA PRO A 494 34.25 -13.79 52.06
C PRO A 494 34.33 -14.22 53.52
N GLY A 495 34.20 -13.27 54.45
CA GLY A 495 34.19 -13.56 55.88
C GLY A 495 34.60 -12.37 56.76
N VAL A 496 34.60 -12.61 58.07
CA VAL A 496 35.05 -11.64 59.07
C VAL A 496 36.52 -11.89 59.39
N TYR A 497 37.35 -10.90 59.13
CA TYR A 497 38.80 -10.95 59.33
C TYR A 497 39.18 -10.06 60.51
N PRO A 498 39.72 -10.60 61.62
CA PRO A 498 40.16 -9.80 62.74
C PRO A 498 41.37 -8.95 62.34
N ILE A 499 41.41 -7.70 62.84
CA ILE A 499 42.64 -6.90 62.80
C ILE A 499 43.39 -7.18 64.10
N VAL A 500 44.67 -7.48 63.99
CA VAL A 500 45.56 -7.63 65.14
C VAL A 500 46.70 -6.64 65.03
N ALA A 501 47.41 -6.43 66.13
CA ALA A 501 48.52 -5.51 66.21
C ALA A 501 49.82 -6.21 66.58
N HIS A 502 50.91 -5.53 66.27
CA HIS A 502 52.25 -5.94 66.67
C HIS A 502 53.05 -4.72 67.14
N LYS A 503 53.96 -4.94 68.09
CA LYS A 503 54.96 -3.96 68.51
C LYS A 503 56.33 -4.62 68.70
N THR A 504 57.41 -3.90 68.38
CA THR A 504 58.76 -4.51 68.42
C THR A 504 59.38 -4.53 69.82
N ASN A 505 59.06 -3.58 70.70
CA ASN A 505 59.63 -3.51 72.06
C ASN A 505 58.57 -3.34 73.18
N LEU A 506 59.01 -3.15 74.43
CA LEU A 506 58.15 -3.01 75.62
C LEU A 506 57.41 -1.67 75.73
N VAL A 507 57.67 -0.71 74.84
CA VAL A 507 57.12 0.64 74.95
C VAL A 507 55.62 0.62 74.66
N VAL A 508 54.84 0.77 75.73
CA VAL A 508 53.42 1.10 75.67
C VAL A 508 53.30 2.57 75.28
N PRO A 509 52.52 2.91 74.24
CA PRO A 509 52.27 4.30 73.91
C PRO A 509 51.70 5.07 75.09
N SER A 510 52.30 6.22 75.40
CA SER A 510 51.74 7.21 76.35
C SER A 510 50.40 7.81 75.89
N GLY A 511 50.11 7.74 74.58
CA GLY A 511 48.83 8.10 73.99
C GLY A 511 48.47 7.16 72.85
N PHE A 512 47.25 6.65 72.84
CA PHE A 512 46.73 5.76 71.79
C PHE A 512 45.40 6.32 71.28
N ASN A 513 45.31 6.59 69.98
CA ASN A 513 44.13 7.18 69.36
C ASN A 513 43.74 8.55 69.96
N VAL A 514 44.74 9.40 70.24
CA VAL A 514 44.57 10.66 71.00
C VAL A 514 44.78 11.94 70.17
N GLY A 515 44.77 11.85 68.84
CA GLY A 515 45.06 13.01 67.97
C GLY A 515 44.34 12.96 66.63
N ASN A 516 44.75 13.81 65.70
CA ASN A 516 44.23 13.82 64.33
C ASN A 516 45.18 13.05 63.41
N PRO A 517 44.75 11.97 62.75
CA PRO A 517 43.39 11.44 62.74
C PRO A 517 43.10 10.59 63.97
N THR A 518 41.84 10.61 64.39
CA THR A 518 41.24 9.52 65.17
C THR A 518 41.25 8.28 64.28
N PHE A 519 41.41 7.09 64.85
CA PHE A 519 41.51 5.84 64.11
C PHE A 519 40.38 5.71 63.10
N TYR A 520 40.77 5.43 61.86
CA TYR A 520 39.87 4.96 60.81
C TYR A 520 40.55 3.81 60.07
N LEU A 521 39.72 2.91 59.58
CA LEU A 521 40.11 1.85 58.68
C LEU A 521 38.93 1.59 57.75
N ASP A 522 39.07 2.04 56.52
CA ASP A 522 38.06 1.86 55.49
C ASP A 522 38.62 1.03 54.35
N PHE A 523 37.75 0.29 53.68
CA PHE A 523 38.11 -0.53 52.55
C PHE A 523 37.04 -0.51 51.47
N VAL A 524 37.46 -0.74 50.23
CA VAL A 524 36.56 -0.85 49.06
C VAL A 524 37.09 -1.92 48.10
N LYS A 525 36.17 -2.71 47.53
CA LYS A 525 36.50 -3.69 46.51
C LYS A 525 36.70 -2.99 45.17
N PHE A 526 37.83 -3.24 44.50
CA PHE A 526 38.08 -2.65 43.17
C PHE A 526 38.27 -3.69 42.06
N GLN A 527 38.51 -4.97 42.41
CA GLN A 527 38.64 -6.04 41.43
C GLN A 527 38.22 -7.39 42.02
N ASN A 528 37.70 -8.29 41.17
CA ASN A 528 37.40 -9.68 41.53
C ASN A 528 38.66 -10.55 41.66
#